data_AF-A0A7C6DHL1-F1
#
_entry.id   AF-A0A7C6DHL1-F1
#
_cell.length_a   1.000
_cell.length_b   1.000
_cell.length_c   1.000
_cell.angle_alpha   90.00
_cell.angle_beta   90.00
_cell.angle_gamma   90.00
#
_symmetry.space_group_name_H-M   'P 1'
#
loop_
_entity.id
_entity.type
_entity.pdbx_description
1 polymer ?
#
loop_
_entity_poly.entity_id
_entity_poly.type
_entity_poly.pdbx_seq_one_letter_code
_entity_poly.pdbx_strand_id
1 'polypeptide(L)'
;MTTVRHIEKLWRDKLYARLLRQMLTGRPEASLRLELELNGPVPAAAMALLRLDELGQAHVPLYDKLLRAVLTAQESDGGWGEPMTTALCLRGLMAGQGGGAAIQRGLRYLAQLQKSEGIWPKVPLRRMPADPFVSAFVLLELGGHERFRQSVRFADALHWFQVHQHTLDSETRRLWDHASVRCRIHHTGDAQAMLSWS
;
A
#
# COMPACT_ATOMS: atom_id res chain seq x y z
N MET A 1 7.75 -7.07 -21.32
CA MET A 1 8.23 -5.79 -20.76
C MET A 1 7.14 -4.74 -20.96
N THR A 2 6.67 -4.09 -19.89
CA THR A 2 5.63 -3.05 -19.99
C THR A 2 6.27 -1.68 -20.18
N THR A 3 5.96 -1.00 -21.28
CA THR A 3 6.50 0.34 -21.59
C THR A 3 5.57 1.46 -21.10
N VAL A 4 6.10 2.67 -20.89
CA VAL A 4 5.29 3.86 -20.51
C VAL A 4 4.15 4.10 -21.50
N ARG A 5 4.43 4.02 -22.81
CA ARG A 5 3.42 4.16 -23.87
C ARG A 5 2.30 3.13 -23.75
N HIS A 6 2.62 1.91 -23.33
CA HIS A 6 1.64 0.85 -23.13
C HIS A 6 0.78 1.10 -21.89
N ILE A 7 1.38 1.56 -20.78
CA ILE A 7 0.64 2.00 -19.57
C ILE A 7 -0.32 3.14 -19.93
N GLU A 8 0.16 4.16 -20.66
CA GLU A 8 -0.67 5.30 -21.07
C GLU A 8 -1.83 4.86 -21.96
N LYS A 9 -1.59 3.93 -22.90
CA LYS A 9 -2.65 3.37 -23.75
C LYS A 9 -3.73 2.71 -22.90
N LEU A 10 -3.37 1.81 -21.98
CA LEU A 10 -4.36 1.12 -21.14
C LEU A 10 -5.13 2.09 -20.24
N TRP A 11 -4.46 3.11 -19.70
CA TRP A 11 -5.08 4.15 -18.89
C TRP A 11 -6.10 4.96 -19.70
N ARG A 12 -5.70 5.46 -20.88
CA ARG A 12 -6.57 6.25 -21.77
C ARG A 12 -7.78 5.47 -22.24
N ASP A 13 -7.57 4.20 -22.59
CA ASP A 13 -8.62 3.31 -23.09
C ASP A 13 -9.50 2.76 -21.93
N LYS A 14 -9.29 3.25 -20.70
CA LYS A 14 -10.03 2.88 -19.47
C LYS A 14 -10.00 1.38 -19.13
N LEU A 15 -8.93 0.69 -19.53
CA LEU A 15 -8.73 -0.74 -19.30
C LEU A 15 -8.08 -0.99 -17.93
N TYR A 16 -8.69 -0.49 -16.85
CA TYR A 16 -8.09 -0.43 -15.51
C TYR A 16 -7.75 -1.79 -14.92
N ALA A 17 -8.66 -2.78 -15.02
CA ALA A 17 -8.40 -4.14 -14.53
C ALA A 17 -7.20 -4.78 -15.25
N ARG A 18 -7.10 -4.58 -16.57
CA ARG A 18 -5.97 -5.06 -17.37
C ARG A 18 -4.68 -4.33 -17.03
N LEU A 19 -4.75 -3.02 -16.80
CA LEU A 19 -3.62 -2.21 -16.34
C LEU A 19 -3.09 -2.74 -15.00
N LEU A 20 -3.97 -2.88 -14.00
CA LEU A 20 -3.63 -3.38 -12.67
C LEU A 20 -2.94 -4.75 -12.74
N ARG A 21 -3.55 -5.72 -13.44
CA ARG A 21 -2.96 -7.06 -13.63
C ARG A 21 -1.55 -7.00 -14.22
N GLN A 22 -1.34 -6.12 -15.20
CA GLN A 22 -0.01 -5.97 -15.81
C GLN A 22 1.00 -5.32 -14.87
N MET A 23 0.58 -4.41 -13.99
CA MET A 23 1.47 -3.83 -12.99
C MET A 23 1.80 -4.82 -11.87
N LEU A 24 0.86 -5.73 -11.53
CA LEU A 24 1.08 -6.82 -10.57
C LEU A 24 1.94 -7.95 -11.14
N THR A 25 2.08 -8.07 -12.46
CA THR A 25 2.80 -9.19 -13.08
C THR A 25 4.27 -9.23 -12.60
N GLY A 26 4.66 -10.34 -11.97
CA GLY A 26 6.01 -10.56 -11.45
C GLY A 26 6.25 -9.99 -10.05
N ARG A 27 5.24 -9.40 -9.41
CA ARG A 27 5.31 -8.97 -8.00
C ARG A 27 5.00 -10.14 -7.05
N PRO A 28 5.65 -10.22 -5.87
CA PRO A 28 5.43 -11.32 -4.93
C PRO A 28 4.01 -11.38 -4.37
N GLU A 29 3.33 -10.23 -4.26
CA GLU A 29 1.95 -10.11 -3.80
C GLU A 29 0.90 -10.46 -4.86
N ALA A 30 1.28 -10.70 -6.11
CA ALA A 30 0.34 -10.97 -7.18
C ALA A 30 -0.54 -12.20 -6.86
N SER A 31 -1.86 -11.98 -6.90
CA SER A 31 -2.84 -13.03 -6.70
C SER A 31 -4.20 -12.65 -7.29
N LEU A 32 -5.03 -13.67 -7.54
CA LEU A 32 -6.39 -13.44 -7.99
C LEU A 32 -7.23 -12.69 -6.95
N ARG A 33 -7.06 -13.01 -5.65
CA ARG A 33 -7.75 -12.28 -4.57
C ARG A 33 -7.38 -10.81 -4.59
N LEU A 34 -6.08 -10.49 -4.69
CA LEU A 34 -5.61 -9.12 -4.74
C LEU A 34 -6.18 -8.35 -5.94
N GLU A 35 -6.23 -8.98 -7.12
CA GLU A 35 -6.86 -8.39 -8.31
C GLU A 35 -8.35 -8.06 -8.09
N LEU A 36 -9.07 -8.90 -7.37
CA LEU A 36 -10.49 -8.68 -7.06
C LEU A 36 -10.69 -7.57 -6.03
N GLU A 37 -9.85 -7.53 -4.98
CA GLU A 37 -9.93 -6.50 -3.93
C GLU A 37 -9.52 -5.11 -4.44
N LEU A 38 -8.60 -5.02 -5.41
CA LEU A 38 -8.07 -3.76 -5.93
C LEU A 38 -8.70 -3.33 -7.27
N ASN A 39 -9.92 -3.77 -7.58
CA ASN A 39 -10.54 -3.42 -8.85
C ASN A 39 -10.92 -1.92 -8.91
N GLY A 40 -10.57 -1.25 -10.01
CA GLY A 40 -11.01 0.12 -10.29
C GLY A 40 -9.91 1.06 -10.76
N PRO A 41 -10.27 2.31 -11.11
CA PRO A 41 -9.33 3.29 -11.65
C PRO A 41 -8.29 3.75 -10.64
N VAL A 42 -8.67 3.91 -9.37
CA VAL A 42 -7.81 4.47 -8.31
C VAL A 42 -6.67 3.52 -7.93
N PRO A 43 -6.92 2.23 -7.58
CA PRO A 43 -5.84 1.27 -7.37
C PRO A 43 -4.95 1.09 -8.60
N ALA A 44 -5.54 1.06 -9.81
CA ALA A 44 -4.78 0.95 -11.05
C ALA A 44 -3.84 2.15 -11.26
N ALA A 45 -4.30 3.37 -10.93
CA ALA A 45 -3.47 4.57 -10.99
C ALA A 45 -2.33 4.52 -9.97
N ALA A 46 -2.63 4.15 -8.71
CA ALA A 46 -1.64 4.05 -7.65
C ALA A 46 -0.57 2.99 -7.96
N MET A 47 -0.96 1.82 -8.47
CA MET A 47 -0.02 0.78 -8.87
C MET A 47 0.81 1.20 -10.10
N ALA A 48 0.22 1.92 -11.05
CA ALA A 48 0.96 2.46 -12.19
C ALA A 48 1.97 3.54 -11.76
N LEU A 49 1.63 4.41 -10.79
CA LEU A 49 2.56 5.37 -10.20
C LEU A 49 3.77 4.66 -9.58
N LEU A 50 3.52 3.64 -8.75
CA LEU A 50 4.59 2.83 -8.16
C LEU A 50 5.49 2.23 -9.22
N ARG A 51 4.88 1.67 -10.28
CA ARG A 51 5.65 1.04 -11.33
C ARG A 51 6.50 2.04 -12.13
N LEU A 52 5.99 3.23 -12.40
CA LEU A 52 6.76 4.29 -13.05
C LEU A 52 7.91 4.76 -12.17
N ASP A 53 7.69 4.90 -10.87
CA ASP A 53 8.73 5.27 -9.89
C ASP A 53 9.86 4.23 -9.84
N GLU A 54 9.52 2.94 -9.72
CA GLU A 54 10.48 1.82 -9.75
C GLU A 54 11.34 1.79 -11.02
N LEU A 55 10.80 2.26 -12.14
CA LEU A 55 11.49 2.32 -13.44
C LEU A 55 12.28 3.63 -13.63
N GLY A 56 12.32 4.53 -12.64
CA GLY A 56 12.93 5.86 -12.75
C GLY A 56 12.21 6.78 -13.74
N GLN A 57 10.93 6.52 -14.01
CA GLN A 57 10.10 7.22 -15.00
C GLN A 57 9.14 8.23 -14.35
N ALA A 58 9.44 8.73 -13.15
CA ALA A 58 8.59 9.72 -12.47
C ALA A 58 8.46 11.05 -13.23
N HIS A 59 9.36 11.32 -14.18
CA HIS A 59 9.41 12.56 -14.98
C HIS A 59 8.46 12.56 -16.18
N VAL A 60 7.84 11.43 -16.53
CA VAL A 60 6.99 11.35 -17.74
C VAL A 60 5.62 12.01 -17.49
N PRO A 61 4.99 12.66 -18.49
CA PRO A 61 3.71 13.36 -18.29
C PRO A 61 2.57 12.47 -17.79
N LEU A 62 2.64 11.16 -18.04
CA LEU A 62 1.67 10.20 -17.50
C LEU A 62 1.70 10.17 -15.96
N TYR A 63 2.87 10.33 -15.34
CA TYR A 63 3.02 10.30 -13.89
C TYR A 63 2.13 11.38 -13.24
N ASP A 64 2.20 12.62 -13.72
CA ASP A 64 1.38 13.73 -13.21
C ASP A 64 -0.12 13.52 -13.41
N LYS A 65 -0.53 12.81 -14.48
CA LYS A 65 -1.94 12.47 -14.72
C LYS A 65 -2.43 11.45 -13.68
N LEU A 66 -1.63 10.42 -13.42
CA LEU A 66 -1.97 9.38 -12.44
C LEU A 66 -1.94 9.94 -11.01
N LEU A 67 -0.95 10.79 -10.69
CA LEU A 67 -0.83 11.46 -9.40
C LEU A 67 -2.06 12.33 -9.13
N ARG A 68 -2.49 13.13 -10.11
CA ARG A 68 -3.73 13.90 -10.00
C ARG A 68 -4.94 13.01 -9.80
N ALA A 69 -5.06 11.92 -10.56
CA ALA A 69 -6.18 10.99 -10.41
C ALA A 69 -6.27 10.39 -8.99
N VAL A 70 -5.13 10.02 -8.40
CA VAL A 70 -5.08 9.56 -7.00
C VAL A 70 -5.45 10.70 -6.05
N LEU A 71 -4.84 11.88 -6.17
CA LEU A 71 -5.10 13.00 -5.26
C LEU A 71 -6.56 13.46 -5.27
N THR A 72 -7.20 13.54 -6.44
CA THR A 72 -8.60 13.97 -6.57
C THR A 72 -9.61 12.93 -6.11
N ALA A 73 -9.20 11.66 -6.00
CA ALA A 73 -10.06 10.58 -5.55
C ALA A 73 -10.09 10.40 -4.02
N GLN A 74 -9.30 11.18 -3.27
CA GLN A 74 -9.31 11.09 -1.82
C GLN A 74 -10.63 11.58 -1.25
N GLU A 75 -11.24 10.78 -0.39
CA GLU A 75 -12.53 11.07 0.24
C GLU A 75 -12.37 12.03 1.42
N SER A 76 -13.49 12.58 1.92
CA SER A 76 -13.49 13.55 3.02
C SER A 76 -12.99 12.99 4.35
N ASP A 77 -13.07 11.67 4.54
CA ASP A 77 -12.52 10.98 5.71
C ASP A 77 -11.00 10.76 5.63
N GLY A 78 -10.39 11.09 4.49
CA GLY A 78 -8.97 10.93 4.21
C GLY A 78 -8.60 9.61 3.53
N GLY A 79 -9.52 8.66 3.38
CA GLY A 79 -9.30 7.40 2.70
C GLY A 79 -9.47 7.48 1.18
N TRP A 80 -9.33 6.32 0.54
CA TRP A 80 -9.69 6.08 -0.86
C TRP A 80 -10.67 4.90 -0.95
N GLY A 81 -11.71 4.94 -0.12
CA GLY A 81 -12.69 3.87 0.05
C GLY A 81 -12.18 2.78 0.98
N GLU A 82 -11.59 1.72 0.43
CA GLU A 82 -11.18 0.53 1.19
C GLU A 82 -9.75 0.64 1.75
N PRO A 83 -9.40 -0.09 2.83
CA PRO A 83 -8.09 0.03 3.48
C PRO A 83 -6.93 -0.41 2.58
N MET A 84 -7.12 -1.44 1.77
CA MET A 84 -6.12 -1.89 0.79
C MET A 84 -5.87 -0.83 -0.29
N THR A 85 -6.94 -0.24 -0.84
CA THR A 85 -6.82 0.85 -1.82
C THR A 85 -6.14 2.07 -1.20
N THR A 86 -6.49 2.42 0.05
CA THR A 86 -5.83 3.50 0.80
C THR A 86 -4.34 3.24 0.99
N ALA A 87 -3.97 2.03 1.40
CA ALA A 87 -2.56 1.66 1.59
C ALA A 87 -1.76 1.74 0.29
N LEU A 88 -2.32 1.25 -0.81
CA LEU A 88 -1.69 1.32 -2.12
C LEU A 88 -1.54 2.78 -2.63
N CYS A 89 -2.57 3.61 -2.44
CA CYS A 89 -2.51 5.04 -2.78
C CYS A 89 -1.43 5.75 -1.97
N LEU A 90 -1.38 5.52 -0.66
CA LEU A 90 -0.34 6.07 0.20
C LEU A 90 1.05 5.64 -0.26
N ARG A 91 1.23 4.35 -0.60
CA ARG A 91 2.51 3.83 -1.07
C ARG A 91 2.95 4.49 -2.37
N GLY A 92 2.02 4.69 -3.32
CA GLY A 92 2.26 5.43 -4.56
C GLY A 92 2.62 6.90 -4.33
N LEU A 93 1.89 7.60 -3.46
CA LEU A 93 2.16 9.00 -3.13
C LEU A 93 3.51 9.20 -2.40
N MET A 94 3.91 8.24 -1.57
CA MET A 94 5.19 8.27 -0.86
C MET A 94 6.39 7.92 -1.75
N ALA A 95 6.17 7.27 -2.90
CA ALA A 95 7.24 6.84 -3.80
C ALA A 95 7.97 8.05 -4.44
N GLY A 96 7.22 9.04 -4.93
CA GLY A 96 7.77 10.27 -5.51
C GLY A 96 8.34 11.28 -4.49
N GLN A 97 8.81 10.81 -3.33
CA GLN A 97 9.25 11.64 -2.19
C GLN A 97 8.22 12.68 -1.72
N GLY A 98 6.93 12.45 -2.02
CA GLY A 98 5.85 13.34 -1.68
C GLY A 98 5.72 13.54 -0.17
N GLY A 99 5.69 14.80 0.25
CA GLY A 99 5.07 15.23 1.50
C GLY A 99 3.74 15.90 1.20
N GLY A 100 2.78 15.84 2.12
CA GLY A 100 1.55 16.61 1.92
C GLY A 100 0.37 16.19 2.79
N ALA A 101 -0.63 17.06 2.82
CA ALA A 101 -1.85 16.86 3.59
C ALA A 101 -2.60 15.58 3.19
N ALA A 102 -2.56 15.17 1.92
CA ALA A 102 -3.21 13.95 1.45
C ALA A 102 -2.63 12.70 2.13
N ILE A 103 -1.30 12.61 2.23
CA ILE A 103 -0.63 11.50 2.93
C ILE A 103 -1.00 11.50 4.41
N GLN A 104 -0.94 12.65 5.08
CA GLN A 104 -1.28 12.76 6.50
C GLN A 104 -2.73 12.35 6.78
N ARG A 105 -3.67 12.75 5.92
CA ARG A 105 -5.08 12.35 6.03
C ARG A 105 -5.26 10.84 5.83
N GLY A 106 -4.60 10.24 4.84
CA GLY A 106 -4.69 8.80 4.61
C GLY A 106 -4.08 7.97 5.74
N LEU A 107 -2.95 8.41 6.31
CA LEU A 107 -2.37 7.74 7.47
C LEU A 107 -3.28 7.84 8.70
N ARG A 108 -3.89 9.01 8.93
CA ARG A 108 -4.88 9.21 10.00
C ARG A 108 -6.12 8.31 9.80
N TYR A 109 -6.61 8.20 8.57
CA TYR A 109 -7.70 7.30 8.23
C TYR A 109 -7.37 5.85 8.62
N LEU A 110 -6.20 5.34 8.21
CA LEU A 110 -5.78 3.97 8.56
C LEU A 110 -5.63 3.79 10.07
N ALA A 111 -5.07 4.77 10.77
CA ALA A 111 -4.94 4.75 12.22
C ALA A 111 -6.30 4.66 12.93
N GLN A 112 -7.28 5.45 12.50
CA GLN A 112 -8.63 5.46 13.06
C GLN A 112 -9.40 4.17 12.78
N LEU A 113 -9.10 3.51 11.66
CA LEU A 113 -9.79 2.29 11.27
C LEU A 113 -9.21 1.03 11.93
N GLN A 114 -7.95 1.08 12.38
CA GLN A 114 -7.28 -0.03 13.05
C GLN A 114 -8.07 -0.47 14.29
N LYS A 115 -8.29 -1.78 14.43
CA LYS A 115 -9.02 -2.37 15.56
C LYS A 115 -8.15 -2.47 16.81
N SER A 116 -8.79 -2.69 17.95
CA SER A 116 -8.14 -2.88 19.26
C SER A 116 -7.04 -3.93 19.26
N GLU A 117 -7.22 -4.99 18.48
CA GLU A 117 -6.26 -6.07 18.29
C GLU A 117 -5.08 -5.70 17.37
N GLY A 118 -5.03 -4.47 16.84
CA GLY A 118 -3.91 -3.97 16.04
C GLY A 118 -4.03 -4.21 14.53
N ILE A 119 -5.06 -4.91 14.05
CA ILE A 119 -5.24 -5.19 12.62
C ILE A 119 -6.45 -4.44 12.03
N TRP A 120 -6.57 -4.40 10.70
CA TRP A 120 -7.56 -3.62 9.96
C TRP A 120 -8.73 -4.48 9.48
N PRO A 121 -9.96 -3.95 9.44
CA PRO A 121 -11.09 -4.62 8.81
C PRO A 121 -10.95 -4.61 7.28
N LYS A 122 -11.70 -5.50 6.62
CA LYS A 122 -11.80 -5.51 5.16
C LYS A 122 -12.46 -4.24 4.61
N VAL A 123 -13.48 -3.74 5.31
CA VAL A 123 -14.25 -2.55 4.90
C VAL A 123 -14.28 -1.48 5.99
N PRO A 124 -14.45 -0.19 5.65
CA PRO A 124 -14.40 0.94 6.60
C PRO A 124 -15.59 1.05 7.56
N LEU A 125 -16.11 -0.08 8.02
CA LEU A 125 -17.22 -0.16 8.97
C LEU A 125 -16.69 -0.53 10.36
N ARG A 126 -17.00 0.29 11.35
CA ARG A 126 -16.54 0.09 12.73
C ARG A 126 -16.90 -1.28 13.30
N ARG A 127 -18.07 -1.82 12.95
CA ARG A 127 -18.56 -3.13 13.43
C ARG A 127 -17.94 -4.35 12.73
N MET A 128 -17.25 -4.16 11.61
CA MET A 128 -16.68 -5.27 10.87
C MET A 128 -15.47 -5.83 11.62
N PRO A 129 -15.31 -7.16 11.69
CA PRO A 129 -14.13 -7.78 12.28
C PRO A 129 -12.90 -7.38 11.49
N ALA A 130 -11.73 -7.47 12.13
CA ALA A 130 -10.48 -7.34 11.41
C ALA A 130 -10.27 -8.47 10.40
N ASP A 131 -9.52 -8.18 9.35
CA ASP A 131 -9.21 -9.08 8.25
C ASP A 131 -7.67 -9.24 8.14
N PRO A 132 -7.15 -10.46 8.36
CA PRO A 132 -5.72 -10.71 8.30
C PRO A 132 -5.09 -10.49 6.91
N PHE A 133 -5.82 -10.76 5.82
CA PHE A 133 -5.29 -10.57 4.46
C PHE A 133 -5.09 -9.09 4.16
N VAL A 134 -6.10 -8.27 4.45
CA VAL A 134 -6.05 -6.82 4.31
C VAL A 134 -4.92 -6.24 5.15
N SER A 135 -4.76 -6.73 6.38
CA SER A 135 -3.73 -6.24 7.30
C SER A 135 -2.32 -6.61 6.85
N ALA A 136 -2.12 -7.83 6.35
CA ALA A 136 -0.85 -8.26 5.78
C ALA A 136 -0.48 -7.40 4.56
N PHE A 137 -1.46 -7.08 3.71
CA PHE A 137 -1.27 -6.19 2.57
C PHE A 137 -0.92 -4.75 3.00
N VAL A 138 -1.63 -4.17 3.97
CA VAL A 138 -1.32 -2.84 4.51
C VAL A 138 0.13 -2.80 5.02
N LEU A 139 0.56 -3.82 5.76
CA LEU A 139 1.93 -3.93 6.27
C LEU A 139 2.96 -4.16 5.15
N LEU A 140 2.61 -4.92 4.11
CA LEU A 140 3.48 -5.09 2.94
C LEU A 140 3.75 -3.76 2.25
N GLU A 141 2.70 -2.99 2.00
CA GLU A 141 2.80 -1.72 1.28
C GLU A 141 3.47 -0.63 2.13
N LEU A 142 3.08 -0.50 3.40
CA LEU A 142 3.46 0.65 4.22
C LEU A 142 4.41 0.35 5.39
N GLY A 143 4.61 -0.92 5.75
CA GLY A 143 5.35 -1.31 6.96
C GLY A 143 6.83 -0.90 6.96
N GLY A 144 7.41 -0.56 5.80
CA GLY A 144 8.76 0.01 5.70
C GLY A 144 8.85 1.52 5.94
N HIS A 145 7.73 2.23 6.00
CA HIS A 145 7.71 3.69 6.10
C HIS A 145 7.54 4.18 7.54
N GLU A 146 8.49 4.96 8.04
CA GLU A 146 8.50 5.47 9.41
C GLU A 146 7.23 6.27 9.75
N ARG A 147 6.80 7.17 8.86
CA ARG A 147 5.57 7.96 9.04
C ARG A 147 4.34 7.09 9.26
N PHE A 148 4.26 5.93 8.59
CA PHE A 148 3.17 4.97 8.80
C PHE A 148 3.29 4.32 10.17
N ARG A 149 4.48 3.84 10.55
CA ARG A 149 4.72 3.21 11.86
C ARG A 149 4.35 4.13 13.02
N GLN A 150 4.67 5.42 12.91
CA GLN A 150 4.33 6.44 13.91
C GLN A 150 2.83 6.78 13.96
N SER A 151 2.09 6.54 12.87
CA SER A 151 0.68 6.91 12.77
C SER A 151 -0.26 5.85 13.33
N VAL A 152 0.16 4.57 13.36
CA VAL A 152 -0.70 3.43 13.72
C VAL A 152 -0.13 2.68 14.92
N ARG A 153 -0.91 1.80 15.55
CA ARG A 153 -0.42 0.86 16.56
C ARG A 153 0.36 -0.27 15.88
N PHE A 154 1.54 0.06 15.35
CA PHE A 154 2.32 -0.83 14.50
C PHE A 154 2.82 -2.07 15.25
N ALA A 155 3.26 -1.89 16.50
CA ALA A 155 3.70 -2.99 17.36
C ALA A 155 2.57 -4.02 17.58
N ASP A 156 1.35 -3.56 17.85
CA ASP A 156 0.18 -4.43 18.04
C ASP A 156 -0.13 -5.24 16.77
N ALA A 157 -0.02 -4.61 15.59
CA ALA A 157 -0.20 -5.29 14.30
C ALA A 157 0.83 -6.42 14.12
N LEU A 158 2.11 -6.16 14.38
CA LEU A 158 3.17 -7.17 14.27
C LEU A 158 2.97 -8.30 15.29
N HIS A 159 2.64 -7.95 16.53
CA HIS A 159 2.37 -8.91 17.59
C HIS A 159 1.20 -9.84 17.22
N TRP A 160 0.12 -9.29 16.67
CA TRP A 160 -1.03 -10.07 16.22
C TRP A 160 -0.61 -11.15 15.21
N PHE A 161 0.17 -10.79 14.18
CA PHE A 161 0.64 -11.74 13.18
C PHE A 161 1.60 -12.79 13.72
N GLN A 162 2.46 -12.43 14.68
CA GLN A 162 3.36 -13.38 15.33
C GLN A 162 2.58 -14.45 16.12
N VAL A 163 1.57 -14.03 16.89
CA VAL A 163 0.73 -14.95 17.67
C VAL A 163 -0.12 -15.86 16.76
N HIS A 164 -0.68 -15.30 15.68
CA HIS A 164 -1.63 -16.00 14.82
C HIS A 164 -1.00 -16.62 13.56
N GLN A 165 0.32 -16.64 13.41
CA GLN A 165 0.98 -17.09 12.18
C GLN A 165 0.53 -18.49 11.73
N HIS A 166 0.27 -19.40 12.68
CA HIS A 166 -0.14 -20.76 12.41
C HIS A 166 -1.58 -20.89 11.89
N THR A 167 -2.46 -19.93 12.17
CA THR A 167 -3.87 -19.95 11.75
C THR A 167 -4.11 -19.22 10.42
N LEU A 168 -3.10 -18.54 9.87
CA LEU A 168 -3.22 -17.85 8.59
C LEU A 168 -3.40 -18.84 7.44
N ASP A 169 -4.34 -18.52 6.54
CA ASP A 169 -4.44 -19.17 5.24
C ASP A 169 -3.15 -18.98 4.42
N SER A 170 -2.97 -19.81 3.38
CA SER A 170 -1.73 -19.86 2.59
C SER A 170 -1.41 -18.54 1.89
N GLU A 171 -2.43 -17.80 1.46
CA GLU A 171 -2.27 -16.56 0.71
C GLU A 171 -1.90 -15.40 1.64
N THR A 172 -2.59 -15.29 2.77
CA THR A 172 -2.31 -14.33 3.84
C THR A 172 -0.92 -14.57 4.42
N ARG A 173 -0.55 -15.83 4.66
CA ARG A 173 0.79 -16.20 5.13
C ARG A 173 1.88 -15.73 4.18
N ARG A 174 1.71 -15.97 2.88
CA ARG A 174 2.66 -15.51 1.86
C ARG A 174 2.82 -14.00 1.88
N LEU A 175 1.73 -13.23 1.95
CA LEU A 175 1.81 -11.76 2.08
C LEU A 175 2.55 -11.35 3.35
N TRP A 176 2.22 -11.99 4.47
CA TRP A 176 2.86 -11.71 5.76
C TRP A 176 4.36 -12.01 5.74
N ASP A 177 4.80 -13.11 5.12
CA ASP A 177 6.21 -13.45 5.03
C ASP A 177 7.01 -12.32 4.34
N HIS A 178 6.49 -11.79 3.24
CA HIS A 178 7.08 -10.63 2.54
C HIS A 178 6.99 -9.34 3.37
N ALA A 179 5.84 -9.06 4.00
CA ALA A 179 5.64 -7.89 4.84
C ALA A 179 6.60 -7.88 6.03
N SER A 180 6.82 -9.04 6.66
CA SER A 180 7.69 -9.19 7.84
C SER A 180 9.15 -8.85 7.52
N VAL A 181 9.61 -9.15 6.31
CA VAL A 181 10.96 -8.79 5.84
C VAL A 181 11.07 -7.28 5.68
N ARG A 182 10.10 -6.65 4.99
CA ARG A 182 10.06 -5.18 4.84
C ARG A 182 9.98 -4.45 6.18
N CYS A 183 9.21 -4.97 7.14
CA CYS A 183 9.09 -4.40 8.46
C CYS A 183 10.41 -4.46 9.25
N ARG A 184 11.25 -5.49 9.03
CA ARG A 184 12.54 -5.65 9.71
C ARG A 184 13.66 -4.80 9.10
N ILE A 185 13.78 -4.76 7.78
CA ILE A 185 14.92 -4.12 7.08
C ILE A 185 15.06 -2.63 7.44
N HIS A 186 13.95 -1.92 7.64
CA HIS A 186 13.97 -0.49 7.98
C HIS A 186 14.09 -0.19 9.48
N HIS A 187 14.21 -1.20 10.35
CA HIS A 187 14.49 -0.96 11.78
C HIS A 187 16.01 -0.84 12.06
N THR A 188 16.85 -1.44 11.22
CA THR A 188 18.31 -1.49 11.41
C THR A 188 19.06 -0.31 10.83
N GLY A 189 18.46 0.46 9.90
CA GLY A 189 19.08 1.65 9.30
C GLY A 189 19.33 2.78 10.30
N ASP A 190 18.47 2.95 11.29
CA ASP A 190 18.61 4.01 12.32
C ASP A 190 19.65 3.64 13.39
N ALA A 191 19.91 2.35 13.61
CA ALA A 191 20.94 1.91 14.55
C ALA A 191 22.38 2.13 14.01
N GLN A 192 22.56 2.13 12.68
CA GLN A 192 23.86 2.42 12.05
C GLN A 192 24.17 3.91 11.94
N ALA A 193 23.17 4.79 11.84
CA ALA A 193 23.37 6.24 11.84
C ALA A 193 23.78 6.80 13.21
N MET A 194 23.49 6.11 14.32
CA MET A 194 23.97 6.48 15.66
C MET A 194 25.44 6.10 15.94
N LEU A 195 26.04 5.21 15.14
CA LEU A 195 27.43 4.75 15.32
C LEU A 195 28.45 5.49 14.41
N SER A 196 28.01 6.46 13.61
CA SER A 196 28.88 7.25 12.72
C SER A 196 29.16 8.68 13.22
N TRP A 197 28.86 8.98 14.49
CA TRP A 197 29.09 10.28 15.13
C TRP A 197 29.95 10.17 16.40
N SER A 198 30.86 9.20 16.44
CA SER A 198 31.83 9.02 17.52
C SER A 198 33.24 8.93 16.97
#